data_AF-A0A1M5XE14-F1
#
_entry.id   AF-A0A1M5XE14-F1
#
_cell.length_a   1.000
_cell.length_b   1.000
_cell.length_c   1.000
_cell.angle_alpha   90.00
_cell.angle_beta   90.00
_cell.angle_gamma   90.00
#
_symmetry.space_group_name_H-M   'P 1'
#
loop_
_entity.id
_entity.type
_entity.pdbx_description
1 polymer ?
#
loop_
_entity_poly.entity_id
_entity_poly.type
_entity_poly.pdbx_seq_one_letter_code
_entity_poly.pdbx_strand_id
1 'polypeptide(L)' 'MAKDIGDSEATVRGWIRRYKEHGKNAFPGSRNLGPDDEEIRRLKKRSADIEEENAILYPIGHAKKAILIFTKP' A
#
# COMPACT_ATOMS: atom_id res chain seq x y z
N MET A 1 25.28 20.44 19.72
CA MET A 1 24.08 19.80 19.12
C MET A 1 24.36 19.13 17.79
N ALA A 2 24.77 19.82 16.71
CA ALA A 2 25.07 19.14 15.42
C ALA A 2 26.35 18.27 15.47
N LYS A 3 27.43 18.80 16.06
CA LYS A 3 28.70 18.06 16.25
C LYS A 3 28.59 16.82 17.15
N ASP A 4 27.57 16.75 18.00
CA ASP A 4 27.39 15.66 18.96
C ASP A 4 26.70 14.43 18.34
N ILE A 5 26.09 14.59 17.16
CA ILE A 5 25.35 13.54 16.43
C ILE A 5 26.17 13.01 15.22
N GLY A 6 27.36 13.55 14.98
CA GLY A 6 28.22 13.16 13.86
C GLY A 6 27.71 13.62 12.49
N ASP A 7 26.71 14.48 12.45
CA ASP A 7 26.11 15.01 11.23
C ASP A 7 26.49 16.47 11.01
N SER A 8 26.52 16.90 9.76
CA SER A 8 26.83 18.29 9.40
C SER A 8 25.69 19.22 9.81
N GLU A 9 26.03 20.43 10.27
CA GLU A 9 25.05 21.46 10.62
C GLU A 9 24.10 21.79 9.45
N ALA A 10 24.58 21.63 8.22
CA ALA A 10 23.79 21.80 7.00
C ALA A 10 22.68 20.73 6.86
N THR A 11 22.96 19.47 7.24
CA THR A 11 21.98 18.37 7.19
C THR A 11 20.85 18.63 8.17
N VAL A 12 21.20 19.00 9.40
CA VAL A 12 20.22 19.29 10.47
C VAL A 12 19.35 20.48 10.08
N ARG A 13 19.92 21.56 9.54
CA ARG A 13 19.15 22.70 9.03
C ARG A 13 18.21 22.29 7.89
N GLY A 14 18.66 21.40 7.00
CA GLY A 14 17.84 20.82 5.94
C GLY A 14 16.64 20.04 6.46
N TRP A 15 16.81 19.24 7.51
CA TRP A 15 15.73 18.50 8.16
C TRP A 15 14.73 19.42 8.85
N ILE A 16 15.19 20.47 9.53
CA ILE A 16 14.32 21.48 10.14
C ILE A 16 13.47 22.17 9.07
N ARG A 17 14.07 22.52 7.91
CA ARG A 17 13.33 23.14 6.81
C ARG A 17 12.25 22.20 6.25
N ARG A 18 12.62 20.95 5.94
CA ARG A 18 11.68 19.93 5.44
C ARG A 18 10.53 19.71 6.42
N TYR A 19 10.82 19.66 7.71
CA TYR A 19 9.79 19.55 8.76
C TYR A 19 8.87 20.77 8.83
N LYS A 20 9.39 21.98 8.64
CA LYS A 20 8.54 23.19 8.60
C LYS A 20 7.62 23.23 7.38
N GLU A 21 8.10 22.77 6.22
CA GLU A 21 7.35 22.81 4.96
C GLU A 21 6.32 21.69 4.85
N HIS A 22 6.65 20.48 5.29
CA HIS A 22 5.82 19.29 5.09
C HIS A 22 5.28 18.70 6.41
N GLY A 23 5.63 19.29 7.56
CA GLY A 23 5.11 18.90 8.87
C GLY A 23 5.34 17.43 9.18
N LYS A 24 4.28 16.76 9.64
CA LYS A 24 4.28 15.32 9.97
C LYS A 24 4.51 14.40 8.77
N ASN A 25 4.45 14.93 7.54
CA ASN A 25 4.68 14.19 6.30
C ASN A 25 6.11 14.39 5.75
N ALA A 26 6.94 15.19 6.43
CA ALA A 26 8.29 15.53 5.96
C ALA A 26 9.26 14.34 5.88
N PHE A 27 8.95 13.25 6.57
CA PHE A 27 9.79 12.05 6.64
C PHE A 27 8.95 10.79 6.33
N PRO A 28 8.77 10.45 5.04
CA PRO A 28 8.13 9.21 4.63
C PRO A 28 9.06 8.05 5.02
N GLY A 29 8.75 7.40 6.14
CA GLY A 29 9.57 6.32 6.71
C GLY A 29 9.38 6.13 8.21
N SER A 30 8.86 7.14 8.92
CA SER A 30 8.50 7.05 10.34
C SER A 30 7.00 6.81 10.51
N ARG A 31 6.50 5.65 10.07
CA ARG A 31 5.16 5.11 10.41
C ARG A 31 3.92 5.97 10.06
N ASN A 32 4.10 7.15 9.47
CA ASN A 32 3.06 8.03 8.96
C ASN A 32 3.17 8.04 7.43
N LEU A 33 2.54 7.05 6.82
CA LEU A 33 2.10 7.15 5.43
C LEU A 33 1.11 8.31 5.38
N GLY A 34 1.22 9.20 4.40
CA GLY A 34 0.27 10.31 4.28
C GLY A 34 -1.16 9.77 4.14
N PRO A 35 -2.20 10.58 4.40
CA PRO A 35 -3.59 10.15 4.20
C PRO A 35 -3.84 9.59 2.77
N ASP A 36 -3.14 10.12 1.77
CA ASP A 36 -3.22 9.65 0.37
C ASP A 36 -2.64 8.23 0.21
N ASP A 37 -1.57 7.90 0.95
CA ASP A 37 -0.97 6.57 0.95
C ASP A 37 -1.86 5.54 1.65
N GLU A 38 -2.65 5.96 2.64
CA GLU A 38 -3.64 5.08 3.29
C GLU A 38 -4.75 4.66 2.32
N GLU A 39 -5.27 5.59 1.53
CA GLU A 39 -6.30 5.29 0.53
C GLU A 39 -5.75 4.35 -0.54
N ILE A 40 -4.55 4.62 -1.05
CA ILE A 40 -3.86 3.73 -2.00
C ILE A 40 -3.68 2.34 -1.40
N ARG A 41 -3.30 2.23 -0.13
CA ARG A 41 -3.15 0.92 0.54
C ARG A 41 -4.48 0.18 0.67
N ARG A 42 -5.56 0.88 1.04
CA ARG A 42 -6.91 0.31 1.15
C ARG A 42 -7.40 -0.18 -0.22
N LEU A 43 -7.23 0.63 -1.26
CA LEU A 43 -7.62 0.29 -2.63
C LEU A 43 -6.84 -0.92 -3.16
N LYS A 44 -5.51 -0.95 -2.97
CA LYS A 44 -4.68 -2.10 -3.36
C LYS A 44 -5.10 -3.39 -2.66
N LYS A 45 -5.39 -3.33 -1.36
CA LYS A 45 -5.88 -4.49 -0.61
C LYS A 45 -7.21 -4.98 -1.18
N ARG A 46 -8.17 -4.07 -1.39
CA ARG A 46 -9.48 -4.42 -1.95
C ARG A 46 -9.37 -5.00 -3.36
N SER A 47 -8.46 -4.50 -4.19
CA SER A 47 -8.20 -5.06 -5.53
C SER A 47 -7.69 -6.49 -5.43
N ALA A 48 -6.73 -6.75 -4.54
CA ALA A 48 -6.17 -8.08 -4.33
C ALA A 48 -7.24 -9.08 -3.83
N ASP A 49 -8.06 -8.67 -2.85
CA ASP A 49 -9.14 -9.51 -2.31
C ASP A 49 -10.17 -9.87 -3.42
N ILE A 50 -10.52 -8.92 -4.29
CA ILE A 50 -11.44 -9.13 -5.42
C ILE A 50 -10.81 -10.01 -6.51
N GLU A 51 -9.52 -9.84 -6.81
CA GLU A 51 -8.81 -10.66 -7.77
C GLU A 51 -8.73 -12.12 -7.32
N GLU A 52 -8.47 -12.35 -6.02
CA GLU A 52 -8.50 -13.69 -5.41
C GLU A 52 -9.90 -14.32 -5.50
N GLU A 53 -10.94 -13.58 -5.14
CA GLU A 53 -12.33 -14.05 -5.25
C GLU A 53 -12.69 -14.40 -6.70
N ASN A 54 -12.33 -13.57 -7.67
CA ASN A 54 -12.55 -13.86 -9.10
C ASN A 54 -11.76 -15.10 -9.57
N ALA A 55 -10.52 -15.26 -9.11
CA ALA A 55 -9.70 -16.42 -9.43
C ALA A 55 -10.28 -17.73 -8.89
N ILE A 56 -11.14 -17.68 -7.86
CA ILE A 56 -11.82 -18.85 -7.29
C ILE A 56 -13.21 -19.03 -7.92
N LEU A 57 -14.01 -17.97 -8.00
CA LEU A 57 -15.38 -18.02 -8.50
C LEU A 57 -15.44 -18.38 -9.97
N TYR A 58 -14.52 -17.85 -10.79
CA TYR A 58 -14.51 -18.12 -12.22
C TYR A 58 -14.28 -19.62 -12.50
N PRO A 59 -13.24 -20.29 -11.97
CA PRO A 59 -13.07 -21.74 -12.12
C PRO A 59 -14.23 -22.57 -11.56
N ILE A 60 -14.79 -22.21 -10.39
CA ILE A 60 -15.93 -22.94 -9.81
C ILE A 60 -17.16 -22.84 -10.71
N GLY A 61 -17.46 -21.66 -11.25
CA GLY A 61 -18.54 -21.45 -12.20
C GLY A 61 -18.36 -22.26 -13.49
N HIS A 62 -17.13 -22.30 -14.01
CA HIS A 62 -16.79 -23.11 -15.20
C HIS A 62 -16.90 -24.61 -14.92
N ALA A 63 -16.42 -25.08 -13.77
CA ALA A 63 -16.52 -26.48 -13.37
C ALA A 63 -17.99 -26.91 -13.24
N LYS A 64 -18.84 -26.10 -12.60
CA LYS A 64 -20.29 -26.39 -12.50
C LYS A 64 -20.96 -26.49 -13.87
N LYS A 65 -20.65 -25.57 -14.79
CA LYS A 65 -21.18 -25.60 -16.17
C LYS A 65 -20.69 -26.83 -16.94
N ALA A 66 -19.40 -27.15 -16.82
CA ALA A 66 -18.81 -28.32 -17.46
C ALA A 66 -19.47 -29.60 -16.96
N ILE A 67 -19.59 -29.79 -15.64
CA ILE A 67 -20.30 -30.91 -15.04
C ILE A 67 -21.71 -31.01 -15.59
N LEU A 68 -22.49 -29.92 -15.59
CA LEU A 68 -23.87 -29.92 -16.09
C LEU A 68 -23.98 -30.34 -17.57
N ILE A 69 -23.00 -30.00 -18.40
CA ILE A 69 -22.96 -30.40 -19.82
C ILE A 69 -22.59 -31.88 -19.94
N PHE A 70 -21.61 -32.35 -19.17
CA PHE A 70 -21.09 -33.72 -19.25
C PHE A 70 -21.91 -34.77 -18.48
N THR A 71 -22.82 -34.36 -17.57
CA THR A 71 -23.65 -35.28 -16.78
C THR A 71 -25.10 -35.38 -17.28
N LYS A 72 -25.46 -34.74 -18.40
CA LYS A 72 -26.76 -34.98 -19.04
C LYS A 72 -26.68 -36.28 -19.87
N PRO A 73 -27.67 -37.19 -19.73
CA PRO A 73 -27.70 -38.46 -20.44
C PRO A 73 -27.84 -38.31 -21.96
#